data_AF-A0A3A8N3S3-F1
#
_entry.id   AF-A0A3A8N3S3-F1
#
_cell.length_a   1.000
_cell.length_b   1.000
_cell.length_c   1.000
_cell.angle_alpha   90.00
_cell.angle_beta   90.00
_cell.angle_gamma   90.00
#
_symmetry.space_group_name_H-M   'P 1'
#
loop_
_entity.id
_entity.type
_entity.pdbx_description
1 polymer ?
#
loop_
_entity_poly.entity_id
_entity_poly.type
_entity_poly.pdbx_seq_one_letter_code
_entity_poly.pdbx_strand_id
1 'polypeptide(L)'
;MLSPSQPEGGTTMRPCILALSLLALIGAPRAEAANNAVAIIWKGAKTQAEAEAQKPAWSDLNTALGKAGLTFRDGYPKLVESKTLPGLKPGFWVWLLGVCAPDDAPPIVDQIKLLSPETYSREVKVSPKQRSCPRQEDEALGSRDETLALRSGATLRVFTHAESENVAEHEERWDYSTRTRYLFVLFGKSGEVLGSADAVGDEVVNKSGGGGATYYRCDGTQLEKSAADTFVLTRHCDAGGAAECGSVASADEFVTVKVNSSAVFASAPQRIHIQRAECD
;
A
#
# COMPACT_ATOMS: atom_id res chain seq x y z
N MET A 1 68.85 33.81 -36.69
CA MET A 1 68.71 34.23 -38.10
C MET A 1 67.51 35.18 -38.18
N LEU A 2 67.82 36.43 -38.52
CA LEU A 2 67.04 37.46 -39.22
C LEU A 2 65.48 37.44 -39.18
N SER A 3 64.92 38.51 -38.58
CA SER A 3 63.68 39.21 -38.98
C SER A 3 63.77 39.74 -40.43
N PRO A 4 62.75 40.41 -41.05
CA PRO A 4 61.43 40.94 -40.61
C PRO A 4 60.28 40.53 -41.58
N SER A 5 58.99 40.94 -41.51
CA SER A 5 58.43 42.30 -41.70
C SER A 5 56.90 42.35 -41.54
N GLN A 6 56.38 43.45 -40.99
CA GLN A 6 54.97 43.89 -40.98
C GLN A 6 54.53 44.45 -42.36
N PRO A 7 53.22 44.69 -42.59
CA PRO A 7 52.60 46.02 -42.36
C PRO A 7 51.18 45.95 -41.74
N GLU A 8 50.83 46.81 -40.77
CA GLU A 8 50.11 48.11 -40.87
C GLU A 8 48.68 48.08 -41.43
N GLY A 9 47.74 48.63 -40.64
CA GLY A 9 46.54 49.28 -41.16
C GLY A 9 45.26 49.10 -40.35
N GLY A 10 44.75 50.19 -39.76
CA GLY A 10 43.29 50.42 -39.72
C GLY A 10 42.62 50.56 -38.36
N THR A 11 42.85 51.70 -37.70
CA THR A 11 42.06 52.21 -36.57
C THR A 11 40.59 52.44 -36.96
N THR A 12 39.63 51.88 -36.20
CA THR A 12 38.25 52.41 -36.16
C THR A 12 37.72 52.42 -34.73
N MET A 13 37.45 53.64 -34.25
CA MET A 13 36.81 53.93 -32.98
C MET A 13 35.42 53.30 -32.91
N ARG A 14 35.10 52.70 -31.75
CA ARG A 14 33.70 52.60 -31.29
C ARG A 14 33.61 52.92 -29.80
N PRO A 15 32.58 53.66 -29.36
CA PRO A 15 32.54 54.30 -28.05
C PRO A 15 31.92 53.38 -27.00
N CYS A 16 32.25 53.70 -25.74
CA CYS A 16 31.71 53.17 -24.50
C CYS A 16 30.18 52.98 -24.51
N ILE A 17 29.72 51.79 -24.10
CA ILE A 17 28.41 51.61 -23.48
C ILE A 17 28.64 51.01 -22.09
N LEU A 18 28.18 51.77 -21.10
CA LEU A 18 28.16 51.48 -19.67
C LEU A 18 27.46 50.14 -19.40
N ALA A 19 28.20 49.19 -18.81
CA ALA A 19 27.63 47.98 -18.21
C ALA A 19 27.06 48.33 -16.82
N LEU A 20 25.76 48.58 -16.74
CA LEU A 20 25.06 48.90 -15.50
C LEU A 20 23.62 48.36 -15.56
N SER A 21 23.49 47.04 -15.57
CA SER A 21 22.24 46.26 -15.47
C SER A 21 22.67 44.79 -15.25
N LEU A 22 22.19 43.93 -14.36
CA LEU A 22 20.94 43.79 -13.63
C LEU A 22 21.28 43.18 -12.26
N LEU A 23 20.80 43.79 -11.18
CA LEU A 23 20.77 43.18 -9.84
C LEU A 23 19.33 43.26 -9.32
N ALA A 24 18.43 42.55 -9.98
CA ALA A 24 17.06 42.33 -9.53
C ALA A 24 16.46 41.18 -10.34
N LEU A 25 16.38 39.98 -9.74
CA LEU A 25 15.37 38.93 -9.98
C LEU A 25 15.86 37.62 -9.32
N ILE A 26 15.97 37.62 -7.99
CA ILE A 26 16.03 36.37 -7.21
C ILE A 26 14.97 36.49 -6.12
N GLY A 27 13.72 36.22 -6.47
CA GLY A 27 12.60 36.13 -5.55
C GLY A 27 11.30 36.03 -6.33
N ALA A 28 10.44 35.03 -6.17
CA ALA A 28 10.48 33.82 -5.36
C ALA A 28 9.45 32.85 -5.99
N PRO A 29 9.78 31.62 -6.40
CA PRO A 29 8.74 30.64 -6.78
C PRO A 29 8.24 29.84 -5.56
N ARG A 30 8.77 30.09 -4.37
CA ARG A 30 8.66 29.15 -3.24
C ARG A 30 7.34 29.21 -2.47
N ALA A 31 6.59 30.32 -2.56
CA ALA A 31 5.35 30.48 -1.79
C ALA A 31 4.12 29.85 -2.49
N GLU A 32 4.10 29.82 -3.82
CA GLU A 32 2.94 29.32 -4.58
C GLU A 32 2.94 27.78 -4.64
N ALA A 33 4.13 27.16 -4.77
CA ALA A 33 4.29 25.70 -4.73
C ALA A 33 3.92 25.09 -3.36
N ALA A 34 4.06 25.85 -2.26
CA ALA A 34 3.79 25.35 -0.91
C ALA A 34 2.31 25.02 -0.64
N ASN A 35 1.39 25.60 -1.41
CA ASN A 35 -0.05 25.38 -1.26
C ASN A 35 -0.63 24.34 -2.22
N ASN A 36 0.18 23.81 -3.13
CA ASN A 36 -0.26 22.75 -4.03
C ASN A 36 -0.33 21.43 -3.26
N ALA A 37 -1.48 20.77 -3.35
CA ALA A 37 -1.76 19.51 -2.71
C ALA A 37 -2.65 18.66 -3.62
N VAL A 38 -2.78 17.38 -3.29
CA VAL A 38 -3.62 16.45 -4.03
C VAL A 38 -4.66 15.87 -3.09
N ALA A 39 -5.93 16.06 -3.42
CA ALA A 39 -7.06 15.42 -2.75
C ALA A 39 -7.25 14.01 -3.30
N ILE A 40 -7.37 13.02 -2.42
CA ILE A 40 -7.70 11.63 -2.75
C ILE A 40 -9.18 11.44 -2.46
N ILE A 41 -9.94 11.06 -3.48
CA ILE A 41 -11.41 11.00 -3.46
C ILE A 41 -11.85 9.60 -3.84
N TRP A 42 -12.65 8.97 -3.00
CA TRP A 42 -13.20 7.64 -3.28
C TRP A 42 -14.36 7.70 -4.29
N LYS A 43 -15.44 8.37 -3.90
CA LYS A 43 -16.65 8.55 -4.72
C LYS A 43 -17.24 9.94 -4.52
N GLY A 44 -18.12 10.31 -5.43
CA GLY A 44 -18.98 11.47 -5.25
C GLY A 44 -20.29 11.33 -5.99
N ALA A 45 -21.22 12.24 -5.67
CA ALA A 45 -22.51 12.35 -6.32
C ALA A 45 -22.92 13.82 -6.47
N LYS A 46 -23.97 14.10 -7.22
CA LYS A 46 -24.45 15.48 -7.42
C LYS A 46 -25.17 16.01 -6.19
N THR A 47 -25.88 15.13 -5.49
CA THR A 47 -26.59 15.48 -4.27
C THR A 47 -25.92 14.87 -3.04
N GLN A 48 -26.12 15.51 -1.88
CA GLN A 48 -25.60 15.00 -0.62
C GLN A 48 -26.19 13.62 -0.29
N ALA A 49 -27.50 13.45 -0.49
CA ALA A 49 -28.20 12.20 -0.19
C ALA A 49 -27.66 11.01 -1.01
N GLU A 50 -27.39 11.20 -2.31
CA GLU A 50 -26.78 10.17 -3.16
C GLU A 50 -25.36 9.81 -2.70
N ALA A 51 -24.57 10.79 -2.25
CA ALA A 51 -23.23 10.53 -1.74
C ALA A 51 -23.29 9.80 -0.40
N GLU A 52 -24.20 10.18 0.50
CA GLU A 52 -24.41 9.52 1.80
C GLU A 52 -24.87 8.08 1.64
N ALA A 53 -25.68 7.77 0.62
CA ALA A 53 -26.11 6.41 0.31
C ALA A 53 -24.94 5.45 0.00
N GLN A 54 -23.74 5.97 -0.30
CA GLN A 54 -22.54 5.17 -0.56
C GLN A 54 -21.82 4.76 0.74
N LYS A 55 -22.14 5.39 1.88
CA LYS A 55 -21.50 5.14 3.17
C LYS A 55 -21.45 3.67 3.59
N PRO A 56 -22.49 2.84 3.38
CA PRO A 56 -22.44 1.43 3.78
C PRO A 56 -21.28 0.65 3.12
N ALA A 57 -20.98 0.95 1.85
CA ALA A 57 -19.89 0.29 1.12
C ALA A 57 -18.49 0.66 1.64
N TRP A 58 -18.39 1.69 2.50
CA TRP A 58 -17.11 2.09 3.07
C TRP A 58 -16.60 1.07 4.10
N SER A 59 -17.47 0.43 4.87
CA SER A 59 -17.05 -0.42 5.99
C SER A 59 -16.15 -1.58 5.55
N ASP A 60 -16.57 -2.29 4.51
CA ASP A 60 -15.84 -3.44 3.98
C ASP A 60 -14.58 -3.01 3.23
N LEU A 61 -14.66 -1.90 2.48
CA LEU A 61 -13.51 -1.30 1.82
C LEU A 61 -12.45 -0.83 2.83
N ASN A 62 -12.84 -0.14 3.90
CA ASN A 62 -11.95 0.33 4.95
C ASN A 62 -11.28 -0.82 5.68
N THR A 63 -12.03 -1.90 5.92
CA THR A 63 -11.47 -3.13 6.51
C THR A 63 -10.41 -3.73 5.60
N ALA A 64 -10.69 -3.83 4.29
CA ALA A 64 -9.72 -4.36 3.33
C ALA A 64 -8.48 -3.47 3.17
N LEU A 65 -8.65 -2.13 3.17
CA LEU A 65 -7.55 -1.17 3.12
C LEU A 65 -6.71 -1.20 4.41
N GLY A 66 -7.34 -1.33 5.57
CA GLY A 66 -6.63 -1.49 6.84
C GLY A 66 -5.76 -2.76 6.86
N LYS A 67 -6.29 -3.87 6.35
CA LYS A 67 -5.50 -5.11 6.17
C LYS A 67 -4.38 -5.00 5.14
N ALA A 68 -4.46 -4.01 4.25
CA ALA A 68 -3.43 -3.69 3.27
C ALA A 68 -2.36 -2.72 3.82
N GLY A 69 -2.36 -2.46 5.13
CA GLY A 69 -1.42 -1.54 5.77
C GLY A 69 -1.73 -0.07 5.53
N LEU A 70 -2.93 0.27 5.01
CA LEU A 70 -3.33 1.64 4.76
C LEU A 70 -4.15 2.20 5.92
N THR A 71 -3.65 3.26 6.55
CA THR A 71 -4.33 3.93 7.67
C THR A 71 -4.78 5.34 7.28
N PHE A 72 -5.96 5.70 7.76
CA PHE A 72 -6.57 7.02 7.57
C PHE A 72 -6.52 7.81 8.86
N ARG A 73 -6.39 9.15 8.74
CA ARG A 73 -6.47 10.02 9.92
C ARG A 73 -7.88 10.00 10.49
N ASP A 74 -8.01 10.18 11.80
CA ASP A 74 -9.30 10.32 12.48
C ASP A 74 -10.24 11.30 11.77
N GLY A 75 -11.49 10.88 11.64
CA GLY A 75 -12.55 11.62 10.94
C GLY A 75 -12.52 11.45 9.42
N TYR A 76 -11.64 10.60 8.87
CA TYR A 76 -11.67 10.21 7.46
C TYR A 76 -12.26 8.79 7.30
N PRO A 77 -12.98 8.53 6.19
CA PRO A 77 -13.30 9.46 5.12
C PRO A 77 -14.35 10.47 5.59
N LYS A 78 -14.30 11.68 5.04
CA LYS A 78 -15.30 12.71 5.32
C LYS A 78 -16.04 13.10 4.07
N LEU A 79 -17.34 13.31 4.21
CA LEU A 79 -18.17 13.85 3.15
C LEU A 79 -17.99 15.37 3.11
N VAL A 80 -17.62 15.90 1.94
CA VAL A 80 -17.44 17.34 1.73
C VAL A 80 -18.09 17.79 0.44
N GLU A 81 -18.61 19.01 0.42
CA GLU A 81 -19.05 19.64 -0.82
C GLU A 81 -17.83 20.13 -1.60
N SER A 82 -17.76 19.83 -2.89
CA SER A 82 -16.59 20.09 -3.72
C SER A 82 -16.19 21.57 -3.78
N LYS A 83 -17.16 22.50 -3.65
CA LYS A 83 -16.88 23.95 -3.61
C LYS A 83 -16.02 24.40 -2.42
N THR A 84 -15.95 23.59 -1.36
CA THR A 84 -15.16 23.88 -0.15
C THR A 84 -13.67 23.56 -0.31
N LEU A 85 -13.31 22.86 -1.38
CA LEU A 85 -11.93 22.51 -1.72
C LEU A 85 -11.51 23.25 -3.00
N PRO A 86 -10.76 24.37 -2.88
CA PRO A 86 -10.30 25.12 -4.05
C PRO A 86 -9.50 24.23 -4.99
N GLY A 87 -9.88 24.18 -6.27
CA GLY A 87 -9.31 23.28 -7.28
C GLY A 87 -10.29 22.20 -7.75
N LEU A 88 -11.32 21.87 -6.94
CA LEU A 88 -12.39 20.99 -7.37
C LEU A 88 -13.50 21.74 -8.10
N LYS A 89 -14.17 21.02 -9.02
CA LYS A 89 -15.36 21.52 -9.71
C LYS A 89 -16.55 21.59 -8.73
N PRO A 90 -17.19 22.76 -8.54
CA PRO A 90 -18.38 22.90 -7.69
C PRO A 90 -19.57 22.03 -8.15
N GLY A 91 -20.51 21.77 -7.24
CA GLY A 91 -21.78 21.08 -7.53
C GLY A 91 -21.79 19.57 -7.28
N PHE A 92 -20.82 19.07 -6.52
CA PHE A 92 -20.75 17.66 -6.13
C PHE A 92 -20.50 17.52 -4.63
N TRP A 93 -20.90 16.39 -4.08
CA TRP A 93 -20.53 15.92 -2.75
C TRP A 93 -19.58 14.73 -2.91
N VAL A 94 -18.45 14.75 -2.20
CA VAL A 94 -17.39 13.76 -2.37
C VAL A 94 -16.93 13.18 -1.03
N TRP A 95 -16.63 11.88 -1.02
CA TRP A 95 -15.95 11.23 0.09
C TRP A 95 -14.44 11.45 -0.03
N LEU A 96 -13.95 12.42 0.73
CA LEU A 96 -12.53 12.74 0.80
C LEU A 96 -11.83 11.74 1.72
N LEU A 97 -10.85 11.02 1.18
CA LEU A 97 -10.01 10.06 1.91
C LEU A 97 -8.82 10.74 2.56
N GLY A 98 -8.31 11.80 1.95
CA GLY A 98 -7.22 12.58 2.49
C GLY A 98 -6.73 13.65 1.52
N VAL A 99 -5.77 14.46 1.98
CA VAL A 99 -5.08 15.45 1.17
C VAL A 99 -3.59 15.30 1.42
N CYS A 100 -2.83 15.08 0.35
CA CYS A 100 -1.41 14.76 0.38
C CYS A 100 -0.58 15.85 -0.30
N ALA A 101 0.75 15.81 -0.11
CA ALA A 101 1.63 16.50 -1.04
C ALA A 101 1.52 15.85 -2.43
N PRO A 102 1.85 16.57 -3.52
CA PRO A 102 1.77 16.02 -4.88
C PRO A 102 2.56 14.74 -5.08
N ASP A 103 3.76 14.63 -4.49
CA ASP A 103 4.63 13.47 -4.66
C ASP A 103 4.21 12.26 -3.82
N ASP A 104 3.46 12.49 -2.73
CA ASP A 104 3.00 11.43 -1.81
C ASP A 104 1.70 10.77 -2.29
N ALA A 105 0.88 11.47 -3.07
CA ALA A 105 -0.46 11.00 -3.45
C ALA A 105 -0.48 9.82 -4.43
N PRO A 106 0.31 9.78 -5.53
CA PRO A 106 0.22 8.74 -6.54
C PRO A 106 0.31 7.31 -5.99
N PRO A 107 1.32 6.92 -5.19
CA PRO A 107 1.42 5.55 -4.70
C PRO A 107 0.21 5.15 -3.86
N ILE A 108 -0.32 6.06 -3.03
CA ILE A 108 -1.51 5.82 -2.21
C ILE A 108 -2.75 5.65 -3.09
N VAL A 109 -2.94 6.50 -4.09
CA VAL A 109 -4.08 6.44 -5.02
C VAL A 109 -4.06 5.12 -5.78
N ASP A 110 -2.90 4.71 -6.28
CA ASP A 110 -2.75 3.48 -7.04
C ASP A 110 -3.05 2.24 -6.18
N GLN A 111 -2.63 2.26 -4.90
CA GLN A 111 -2.99 1.23 -3.93
C GLN A 111 -4.49 1.15 -3.66
N ILE A 112 -5.15 2.28 -3.39
CA ILE A 112 -6.60 2.29 -3.15
C ILE A 112 -7.36 1.82 -4.39
N LYS A 113 -6.90 2.17 -5.60
CA LYS A 113 -7.51 1.74 -6.86
C LYS A 113 -7.51 0.23 -7.09
N LEU A 114 -6.61 -0.51 -6.44
CA LEU A 114 -6.63 -1.97 -6.50
C LEU A 114 -7.92 -2.54 -5.89
N LEU A 115 -8.45 -1.88 -4.86
CA LEU A 115 -9.67 -2.27 -4.13
C LEU A 115 -10.89 -1.42 -4.48
N SER A 116 -10.68 -0.25 -5.05
CA SER A 116 -11.73 0.70 -5.40
C SER A 116 -11.33 1.49 -6.66
N PRO A 117 -11.50 0.90 -7.86
CA PRO A 117 -11.06 1.50 -9.13
C PRO A 117 -11.64 2.89 -9.43
N GLU A 118 -12.78 3.23 -8.82
CA GLU A 118 -13.43 4.52 -8.91
C GLU A 118 -12.71 5.63 -8.15
N THR A 119 -11.76 5.29 -7.26
CA THR A 119 -10.95 6.25 -6.52
C THR A 119 -10.09 7.08 -7.48
N TYR A 120 -10.08 8.38 -7.29
CA TYR A 120 -9.31 9.31 -8.12
C TYR A 120 -8.69 10.42 -7.29
N SER A 121 -7.72 11.10 -7.91
CA SER A 121 -7.06 12.26 -7.31
C SER A 121 -7.33 13.54 -8.10
N ARG A 122 -7.30 14.68 -7.41
CA ARG A 122 -7.40 16.02 -8.02
C ARG A 122 -6.49 17.00 -7.28
N GLU A 123 -5.88 17.89 -8.05
CA GLU A 123 -5.13 19.00 -7.50
C GLU A 123 -6.07 19.95 -6.74
N VAL A 124 -5.62 20.38 -5.56
CA VAL A 124 -6.32 21.32 -4.69
C VAL A 124 -5.34 22.30 -4.07
N LYS A 125 -5.83 23.46 -3.66
CA LYS A 125 -5.03 24.48 -2.96
C LYS A 125 -5.32 24.39 -1.46
N VAL A 126 -4.44 23.68 -0.75
CA VAL A 126 -4.58 23.41 0.69
C VAL A 126 -3.24 23.60 1.38
N SER A 127 -3.23 24.34 2.49
CA SER A 127 -2.01 24.58 3.25
C SER A 127 -1.45 23.28 3.84
N PRO A 128 -0.12 23.15 4.03
CA PRO A 128 0.49 21.95 4.60
C PRO A 128 -0.11 21.49 5.94
N LYS A 129 -0.53 22.43 6.80
CA LYS A 129 -1.13 22.14 8.11
C LYS A 129 -2.51 21.49 8.03
N GLN A 130 -3.21 21.65 6.90
CA GLN A 130 -4.55 21.10 6.68
C GLN A 130 -4.51 19.76 5.94
N ARG A 131 -3.31 19.29 5.55
CA ARG A 131 -3.12 17.99 4.90
C ARG A 131 -3.35 16.86 5.89
N SER A 132 -3.86 15.76 5.37
CA SER A 132 -4.23 14.55 6.12
C SER A 132 -4.05 13.38 5.18
N CYS A 133 -2.81 13.17 4.75
CA CYS A 133 -2.48 12.12 3.82
C CYS A 133 -2.68 10.76 4.52
N PRO A 134 -3.34 9.78 3.88
CA PRO A 134 -3.32 8.40 4.35
C PRO A 134 -1.87 7.92 4.48
N ARG A 135 -1.62 6.99 5.39
CA ARG A 135 -0.28 6.43 5.61
C ARG A 135 -0.28 4.97 5.20
N GLN A 136 0.83 4.57 4.59
CA GLN A 136 1.14 3.18 4.28
C GLN A 136 2.17 2.73 5.31
N GLU A 137 1.82 1.76 6.16
CA GLU A 137 2.71 1.25 7.23
C GLU A 137 3.62 0.12 6.72
N ASP A 138 3.10 -0.73 5.84
CA ASP A 138 3.79 -1.89 5.27
C ASP A 138 4.17 -1.69 3.80
N GLU A 139 4.81 -2.68 3.18
CA GLU A 139 4.99 -2.66 1.73
C GLU A 139 3.64 -2.53 1.02
N ALA A 140 3.64 -1.81 -0.10
CA ALA A 140 2.43 -1.58 -0.88
C ALA A 140 1.88 -2.93 -1.39
N LEU A 141 0.55 -3.08 -1.53
CA LEU A 141 -0.02 -4.32 -2.07
C LEU A 141 0.58 -4.61 -3.45
N GLY A 142 1.22 -5.77 -3.54
CA GLY A 142 1.40 -6.49 -4.77
C GLY A 142 0.11 -7.19 -5.16
N SER A 143 -0.22 -7.17 -6.44
CA SER A 143 -1.30 -8.00 -6.98
C SER A 143 -0.72 -9.38 -7.31
N ARG A 144 -1.30 -10.43 -6.73
CA ARG A 144 -1.19 -11.77 -7.33
C ARG A 144 -2.33 -11.85 -8.34
N ASP A 145 -2.02 -12.20 -9.59
CA ASP A 145 -3.01 -12.19 -10.69
C ASP A 145 -4.00 -13.36 -10.63
N GLU A 146 -4.34 -13.82 -9.43
CA GLU A 146 -5.35 -14.84 -9.19
C GLU A 146 -6.70 -14.17 -9.00
N THR A 147 -7.45 -14.16 -10.09
CA THR A 147 -8.83 -13.68 -10.13
C THR A 147 -9.75 -14.87 -10.34
N LEU A 148 -10.65 -15.10 -9.38
CA LEU A 148 -11.46 -16.30 -9.31
C LEU A 148 -12.93 -15.92 -9.37
N ALA A 149 -13.54 -16.19 -10.52
CA ALA A 149 -14.97 -15.99 -10.72
C ALA A 149 -15.78 -17.02 -9.91
N LEU A 150 -16.76 -16.53 -9.15
CA LEU A 150 -17.70 -17.34 -8.37
C LEU A 150 -19.02 -17.48 -9.14
N ARG A 151 -19.81 -18.51 -8.81
CA ARG A 151 -21.11 -18.75 -9.46
C ARG A 151 -22.10 -17.60 -9.28
N SER A 152 -21.94 -16.84 -8.20
CA SER A 152 -22.73 -15.64 -7.92
C SER A 152 -22.45 -14.51 -8.92
N GLY A 153 -21.37 -14.56 -9.70
CA GLY A 153 -20.83 -13.47 -10.51
C GLY A 153 -19.94 -12.49 -9.73
N ALA A 154 -19.74 -12.76 -8.43
CA ALA A 154 -18.70 -12.10 -7.65
C ALA A 154 -17.31 -12.65 -8.01
N THR A 155 -16.27 -11.92 -7.65
CA THR A 155 -14.89 -12.24 -7.99
C THR A 155 -14.04 -12.20 -6.73
N LEU A 156 -13.33 -13.28 -6.42
CA LEU A 156 -12.29 -13.25 -5.40
C LEU A 156 -10.97 -12.83 -6.06
N ARG A 157 -10.29 -11.83 -5.52
CA ARG A 157 -8.92 -11.46 -5.89
C ARG A 157 -7.99 -11.63 -4.70
N VAL A 158 -6.75 -11.95 -4.97
CA VAL A 158 -5.73 -12.19 -3.95
C VAL A 158 -4.61 -11.18 -4.13
N PHE A 159 -4.31 -10.46 -3.05
CA PHE A 159 -3.21 -9.51 -2.99
C PHE A 159 -2.16 -10.01 -2.01
N THR A 160 -0.94 -9.54 -2.16
CA THR A 160 0.16 -9.88 -1.26
C THR A 160 0.94 -8.64 -0.86
N HIS A 161 1.37 -8.56 0.39
CA HIS A 161 2.33 -7.55 0.84
C HIS A 161 3.30 -8.16 1.85
N ALA A 162 4.51 -7.61 1.91
CA ALA A 162 5.50 -8.02 2.88
C ALA A 162 5.37 -7.17 4.16
N GLU A 163 5.47 -7.83 5.30
CA GLU A 163 5.58 -7.24 6.62
C GLU A 163 6.94 -7.63 7.21
N SER A 164 7.58 -6.71 7.91
CA SER A 164 8.82 -6.96 8.63
C SER A 164 8.76 -6.33 10.00
N GLU A 165 9.03 -7.11 11.04
CA GLU A 165 9.06 -6.65 12.42
C GLU A 165 10.42 -6.99 13.04
N ASN A 166 11.07 -5.98 13.62
CA ASN A 166 12.25 -6.16 14.46
C ASN A 166 11.83 -5.85 15.90
N VAL A 167 11.93 -6.83 16.81
CA VAL A 167 11.61 -6.63 18.22
C VAL A 167 12.90 -6.28 18.95
N ALA A 168 12.97 -5.05 19.46
CA ALA A 168 14.19 -4.54 20.13
C ALA A 168 14.41 -5.12 21.53
N GLU A 169 13.39 -5.75 22.15
CA GLU A 169 13.46 -6.28 23.52
C GLU A 169 12.91 -7.71 23.62
N HIS A 170 13.73 -8.56 24.24
CA HIS A 170 13.54 -10.01 24.41
C HIS A 170 12.43 -10.33 25.42
N GLU A 171 11.17 -10.27 25.00
CA GLU A 171 10.04 -10.85 25.74
C GLU A 171 9.55 -12.12 25.05
N GLU A 172 10.33 -13.21 25.08
CA GLU A 172 9.94 -14.55 24.58
C GLU A 172 9.41 -14.60 23.12
N ARG A 173 9.50 -13.48 22.39
CA ARG A 173 9.13 -13.28 20.99
C ARG A 173 10.34 -13.49 20.10
N TRP A 174 10.03 -13.68 18.82
CA TRP A 174 11.01 -13.65 17.74
C TRP A 174 11.69 -12.28 17.69
N ASP A 175 13.03 -12.25 17.65
CA ASP A 175 13.80 -11.01 17.53
C ASP A 175 13.58 -10.35 16.17
N TYR A 176 13.34 -11.19 15.15
CA TYR A 176 13.06 -10.77 13.79
C TYR A 176 11.95 -11.63 13.19
N SER A 177 10.99 -10.98 12.53
CA SER A 177 10.02 -11.65 11.66
C SER A 177 9.91 -10.95 10.32
N THR A 178 9.89 -11.73 9.25
CA THR A 178 9.39 -11.31 7.93
C THR A 178 8.28 -12.23 7.52
N ARG A 179 7.20 -11.68 6.97
CA ARG A 179 6.12 -12.50 6.45
C ARG A 179 5.46 -11.86 5.24
N THR A 180 4.99 -12.71 4.32
CA THR A 180 4.11 -12.31 3.23
C THR A 180 2.68 -12.53 3.68
N ARG A 181 1.87 -11.47 3.69
CA ARG A 181 0.43 -11.59 3.88
C ARG A 181 -0.25 -11.87 2.56
N TYR A 182 -1.27 -12.71 2.62
CA TYR A 182 -2.20 -12.96 1.55
C TYR A 182 -3.54 -12.35 1.92
N LEU A 183 -3.92 -11.28 1.22
CA LEU A 183 -5.20 -10.59 1.41
C LEU A 183 -6.19 -11.06 0.35
N PHE A 184 -7.21 -11.78 0.79
CA PHE A 184 -8.31 -12.27 -0.02
C PHE A 184 -9.44 -11.24 0.01
N VAL A 185 -9.82 -10.69 -1.15
CA VAL A 185 -10.87 -9.67 -1.25
C VAL A 185 -11.95 -10.14 -2.20
N LEU A 186 -13.19 -10.19 -1.70
CA LEU A 186 -14.37 -10.50 -2.50
C LEU A 186 -14.95 -9.23 -3.08
N PHE A 187 -15.02 -9.17 -4.40
CA PHE A 187 -15.64 -8.12 -5.16
C PHE A 187 -17.01 -8.56 -5.66
N GLY A 188 -18.03 -7.73 -5.46
CA GLY A 188 -19.35 -7.91 -6.04
C GLY A 188 -19.35 -7.63 -7.55
N LYS A 189 -20.51 -7.80 -8.17
CA LYS A 189 -20.68 -7.63 -9.62
C LYS A 189 -20.42 -6.19 -10.08
N SER A 190 -20.68 -5.22 -9.22
CA SER A 190 -20.42 -3.80 -9.50
C SER A 190 -19.02 -3.36 -9.06
N GLY A 191 -18.14 -4.28 -8.65
CA GLY A 191 -16.77 -4.00 -8.24
C GLY A 191 -16.64 -3.45 -6.81
N GLU A 192 -17.72 -3.44 -6.04
CA GLU A 192 -17.69 -3.12 -4.61
C GLU A 192 -17.03 -4.24 -3.81
N VAL A 193 -16.27 -3.88 -2.76
CA VAL A 193 -15.76 -4.85 -1.80
C VAL A 193 -16.90 -5.34 -0.93
N LEU A 194 -17.11 -6.66 -0.90
CA LEU A 194 -18.12 -7.34 -0.08
C LEU A 194 -17.54 -7.91 1.21
N GLY A 195 -16.23 -8.16 1.24
CA GLY A 195 -15.56 -8.71 2.42
C GLY A 195 -14.10 -9.03 2.14
N SER A 196 -13.33 -9.18 3.22
CA SER A 196 -11.92 -9.55 3.12
C SER A 196 -11.47 -10.47 4.26
N ALA A 197 -10.56 -11.38 3.93
CA ALA A 197 -9.86 -12.24 4.88
C ALA A 197 -8.36 -12.17 4.58
N ASP A 198 -7.53 -12.53 5.55
CA ASP A 198 -6.09 -12.58 5.38
C ASP A 198 -5.53 -13.89 5.94
N ALA A 199 -4.41 -14.32 5.38
CA ALA A 199 -3.63 -15.45 5.86
C ALA A 199 -2.14 -15.14 5.74
N VAL A 200 -1.33 -15.80 6.57
CA VAL A 200 0.13 -15.72 6.46
C VAL A 200 0.58 -16.75 5.42
N GLY A 201 1.36 -16.30 4.44
CA GLY A 201 2.04 -17.15 3.47
C GLY A 201 3.45 -17.45 3.91
N ASP A 202 4.44 -17.03 3.12
CA ASP A 202 5.84 -17.24 3.45
C ASP A 202 6.19 -16.44 4.72
N GLU A 203 6.94 -17.05 5.62
CA GLU A 203 7.26 -16.50 6.93
C GLU A 203 8.65 -16.96 7.36
N VAL A 204 9.46 -16.04 7.86
CA VAL A 204 10.76 -16.35 8.48
C VAL A 204 10.79 -15.63 9.80
N VAL A 205 10.96 -16.40 10.86
CA VAL A 205 11.10 -15.88 12.22
C VAL A 205 12.36 -16.45 12.87
N ASN A 206 13.11 -15.60 13.56
CA ASN A 206 14.35 -15.98 14.22
C ASN A 206 14.39 -15.42 15.64
N LYS A 207 15.04 -16.16 16.54
CA LYS A 207 15.40 -15.70 17.89
C LYS A 207 16.84 -16.12 18.24
N SER A 208 17.55 -15.30 18.98
CA SER A 208 18.97 -15.45 19.30
C SER A 208 19.24 -16.34 20.52
N GLY A 209 18.20 -16.84 21.20
CA GLY A 209 18.35 -17.70 22.37
C GLY A 209 17.03 -18.25 22.94
N GLY A 210 17.13 -18.94 24.09
CA GLY A 210 16.01 -19.60 24.77
C GLY A 210 15.87 -21.09 24.42
N GLY A 211 14.96 -21.79 25.11
CA GLY A 211 14.61 -23.18 24.81
C GLY A 211 13.82 -23.32 23.50
N GLY A 212 13.96 -24.46 22.82
CA GLY A 212 13.26 -24.78 21.58
C GLY A 212 13.88 -24.20 20.31
N ALA A 213 13.14 -24.29 19.20
CA ALA A 213 13.62 -23.85 17.88
C ALA A 213 14.02 -22.36 17.86
N THR A 214 15.22 -22.07 17.35
CA THR A 214 15.77 -20.71 17.24
C THR A 214 15.42 -20.05 15.91
N TYR A 215 15.00 -20.83 14.91
CA TYR A 215 14.37 -20.33 13.71
C TYR A 215 13.14 -21.15 13.35
N TYR A 216 12.20 -20.49 12.69
CA TYR A 216 11.08 -21.12 12.02
C TYR A 216 10.88 -20.46 10.67
N ARG A 217 10.71 -21.27 9.64
CA ARG A 217 10.56 -20.82 8.26
C ARG A 217 9.42 -21.57 7.64
N CYS A 218 8.42 -20.85 7.15
CA CYS A 218 7.47 -21.36 6.20
C CYS A 218 7.73 -20.76 4.82
N ASP A 219 7.79 -21.57 3.78
CA ASP A 219 7.92 -21.10 2.41
C ASP A 219 7.17 -21.96 1.41
N GLY A 220 7.35 -21.63 0.12
CA GLY A 220 6.70 -22.34 -0.96
C GLY A 220 5.18 -22.18 -0.94
N THR A 221 4.66 -21.03 -0.49
CA THR A 221 3.22 -20.84 -0.37
C THR A 221 2.51 -21.00 -1.71
N GLN A 222 1.65 -22.01 -1.78
CA GLN A 222 0.79 -22.33 -2.91
C GLN A 222 -0.66 -22.00 -2.56
N LEU A 223 -1.41 -21.55 -3.56
CA LEU A 223 -2.84 -21.30 -3.43
C LEU A 223 -3.55 -22.15 -4.48
N GLU A 224 -4.43 -23.03 -4.02
CA GLU A 224 -5.14 -23.97 -4.89
C GLU A 224 -6.65 -23.88 -4.67
N LYS A 225 -7.39 -24.03 -5.76
CA LYS A 225 -8.85 -24.15 -5.71
C LYS A 225 -9.23 -25.59 -5.36
N SER A 226 -9.79 -25.80 -4.17
CA SER A 226 -10.24 -27.13 -3.71
C SER A 226 -11.69 -27.42 -4.10
N ALA A 227 -12.57 -26.40 -4.10
CA ALA A 227 -13.95 -26.51 -4.54
C ALA A 227 -14.45 -25.18 -5.16
N ALA A 228 -15.72 -25.12 -5.56
CA ALA A 228 -16.29 -23.96 -6.26
C ALA A 228 -16.02 -22.62 -5.55
N ASP A 229 -16.21 -22.61 -4.22
CA ASP A 229 -16.09 -21.44 -3.34
C ASP A 229 -15.13 -21.71 -2.17
N THR A 230 -14.14 -22.59 -2.37
CA THR A 230 -13.15 -22.94 -1.34
C THR A 230 -11.75 -23.04 -1.95
N PHE A 231 -10.83 -22.36 -1.30
CA PHE A 231 -9.41 -22.32 -1.64
C PHE A 231 -8.60 -22.82 -0.46
N VAL A 232 -7.44 -23.40 -0.76
CA VAL A 232 -6.50 -23.89 0.23
C VAL A 232 -5.17 -23.22 -0.05
N LEU A 233 -4.69 -22.46 0.92
CA LEU A 233 -3.33 -21.95 0.95
C LEU A 233 -2.49 -22.98 1.69
N THR A 234 -1.47 -23.53 1.04
CA THR A 234 -0.56 -24.54 1.61
C THR A 234 0.85 -23.98 1.63
N ARG A 235 1.59 -24.21 2.72
CA ARG A 235 2.99 -23.84 2.88
C ARG A 235 3.76 -24.94 3.59
N HIS A 236 5.03 -25.12 3.25
CA HIS A 236 5.91 -26.04 3.97
C HIS A 236 6.61 -25.28 5.08
N CYS A 237 6.69 -25.85 6.28
CA CYS A 237 7.28 -25.19 7.43
C CYS A 237 8.34 -26.07 8.10
N ASP A 238 9.50 -25.47 8.33
CA ASP A 238 10.64 -26.07 9.00
C ASP A 238 11.02 -25.25 10.23
N ALA A 239 11.34 -25.95 11.31
CA ALA A 239 11.92 -25.41 12.52
C ALA A 239 13.36 -25.91 12.64
N GLY A 240 14.26 -25.06 13.12
CA GLY A 240 15.59 -25.53 13.47
C GLY A 240 16.29 -24.68 14.53
N GLY A 241 17.53 -25.07 14.82
CA GLY A 241 18.23 -24.71 16.06
C GLY A 241 18.24 -25.86 17.05
N ALA A 242 18.50 -25.56 18.33
CA ALA A 242 18.45 -26.52 19.43
C ALA A 242 16.99 -26.90 19.74
N ALA A 243 16.37 -27.65 18.84
CA ALA A 243 15.03 -28.18 19.00
C ALA A 243 15.03 -29.21 20.14
N GLU A 244 14.10 -29.07 21.07
CA GLU A 244 13.94 -30.07 22.14
C GLU A 244 13.50 -31.40 21.52
N CYS A 245 13.99 -32.51 22.09
CA CYS A 245 13.54 -33.86 21.73
C CYS A 245 12.01 -33.93 21.64
N GLY A 246 11.48 -34.44 20.52
CA GLY A 246 10.05 -34.58 20.28
C GLY A 246 9.33 -33.29 19.86
N SER A 247 10.00 -32.14 19.78
CA SER A 247 9.43 -30.92 19.20
C SER A 247 9.15 -31.08 17.69
N VAL A 248 8.27 -30.25 17.12
CA VAL A 248 7.97 -30.29 15.68
C VAL A 248 9.17 -29.74 14.91
N ALA A 249 9.79 -30.58 14.07
CA ALA A 249 10.92 -30.22 13.22
C ALA A 249 10.43 -29.71 11.86
N SER A 250 9.39 -30.34 11.29
CA SER A 250 8.75 -29.85 10.07
C SER A 250 7.27 -30.25 10.03
N ALA A 251 6.49 -29.50 9.25
CA ALA A 251 5.09 -29.81 8.95
C ALA A 251 4.67 -29.06 7.69
N ASP A 252 3.68 -29.58 6.98
CA ASP A 252 2.93 -28.75 6.04
C ASP A 252 1.80 -28.05 6.80
N GLU A 253 1.65 -26.75 6.54
CA GLU A 253 0.55 -25.97 7.05
C GLU A 253 -0.42 -25.62 5.92
N PHE A 254 -1.72 -25.72 6.20
CA PHE A 254 -2.73 -25.23 5.29
C PHE A 254 -3.77 -24.34 5.97
N VAL A 255 -4.24 -23.34 5.23
CA VAL A 255 -5.33 -22.44 5.58
C VAL A 255 -6.44 -22.60 4.56
N THR A 256 -7.65 -22.90 5.04
CA THR A 256 -8.82 -22.98 4.17
C THR A 256 -9.48 -21.60 4.08
N VAL A 257 -9.60 -21.08 2.86
CA VAL A 257 -10.34 -19.86 2.56
C VAL A 257 -11.70 -20.23 1.96
N LYS A 258 -12.77 -19.92 2.68
CA LYS A 258 -14.15 -20.13 2.24
C LYS A 258 -14.77 -18.82 1.81
N VAL A 259 -15.45 -18.85 0.67
CA VAL A 259 -16.20 -17.71 0.17
C VAL A 259 -17.68 -18.05 0.15
N ASN A 260 -18.52 -17.10 0.52
CA ASN A 260 -19.96 -17.18 0.31
C ASN A 260 -20.44 -15.95 -0.47
N SER A 261 -21.75 -15.74 -0.57
CA SER A 261 -22.33 -14.65 -1.36
C SER A 261 -21.87 -13.25 -0.96
N SER A 262 -21.41 -13.04 0.27
CA SER A 262 -21.12 -11.71 0.81
C SER A 262 -19.97 -11.67 1.81
N ALA A 263 -19.18 -12.73 1.95
CA ALA A 263 -18.10 -12.78 2.93
C ALA A 263 -17.00 -13.75 2.51
N VAL A 264 -15.81 -13.50 3.05
CA VAL A 264 -14.62 -14.35 2.93
C VAL A 264 -14.16 -14.70 4.34
N PHE A 265 -13.81 -15.97 4.56
CA PHE A 265 -13.29 -16.46 5.83
C PHE A 265 -12.03 -17.26 5.58
N ALA A 266 -10.96 -16.95 6.30
CA ALA A 266 -9.77 -17.79 6.39
C ALA A 266 -9.82 -18.57 7.71
N SER A 267 -9.56 -19.88 7.67
CA SER A 267 -9.42 -20.69 8.89
C SER A 267 -8.13 -20.36 9.63
N ALA A 268 -8.05 -20.78 10.90
CA ALA A 268 -6.73 -20.91 11.52
C ALA A 268 -5.87 -21.92 10.73
N PRO A 269 -4.53 -21.75 10.72
CA PRO A 269 -3.63 -22.74 10.12
C PRO A 269 -3.78 -24.12 10.78
N GLN A 270 -3.75 -25.17 9.96
CA GLN A 270 -3.76 -26.57 10.40
C GLN A 270 -2.48 -27.25 9.91
N ARG A 271 -1.90 -28.13 10.74
CA ARG A 271 -0.67 -28.87 10.44
C ARG A 271 -0.95 -30.31 10.04
N ILE A 272 -0.28 -30.77 8.99
CA ILE A 272 -0.21 -32.16 8.55
C ILE A 272 1.24 -32.57 8.28
N HIS A 273 1.45 -33.85 8.03
CA HIS A 273 2.78 -34.42 7.76
C HIS A 273 3.84 -34.02 8.81
N ILE A 274 3.43 -33.96 10.08
CA ILE A 274 4.27 -33.50 11.18
C ILE A 274 5.44 -34.47 11.38
N GLN A 275 6.66 -33.96 11.26
CA GLN A 275 7.89 -34.63 11.65
C GLN A 275 8.39 -34.02 12.95
N ARG A 276 8.91 -34.87 13.85
CA ARG A 276 9.41 -34.45 15.15
C ARG A 276 10.91 -34.69 15.26
N ALA A 277 11.59 -33.81 15.99
CA ALA A 277 13.01 -33.95 16.29
C ALA A 277 13.28 -35.28 17.01
N GLU A 278 14.27 -36.03 16.54
CA GLU A 278 14.73 -37.26 17.17
C GLU A 278 15.40 -36.99 18.52
N CYS A 279 15.44 -38.00 19.37
CA CYS A 279 15.98 -37.94 20.72
C CYS A 279 17.15 -38.91 20.81
N ASP A 280 18.37 -38.39 20.70
CA ASP A 280 19.61 -39.17 20.86
C ASP A 280 20.10 -39.14 22.32
#